data_AF-A0A8D2CYR6-F1
#
_entry.id   AF-A0A8D2CYR6-F1
#
_cell.length_a   1.000
_cell.length_b   1.000
_cell.length_c   1.000
_cell.angle_alpha   90.00
_cell.angle_beta   90.00
_cell.angle_gamma   90.00
#
_symmetry.space_group_name_H-M   'P 1'
#
loop_
_entity.id
_entity.type
_entity.pdbx_description
1 polymer ?
#
loop_
_entity_poly.entity_id
_entity_poly.type
_entity_poly.pdbx_seq_one_letter_code
_entity_poly.pdbx_strand_id
1 'polypeptide(L)' 'MDWVINATICSLCNAYKKKGLIPSPHRIIMAEPATKNSSWVEVDTWESLQKWCIETVKTP' A
#
# COMPACT_ATOMS: atom_id res chain seq x y z
N MET A 1 14.71 24.00 3.57
CA MET A 1 13.37 23.72 4.13
C MET A 1 12.67 22.85 3.13
N ASP A 2 12.32 21.63 3.53
CA ASP A 2 11.64 20.67 2.67
C ASP A 2 10.16 20.57 3.06
N TRP A 3 9.29 20.46 2.06
CA TRP A 3 7.84 20.40 2.22
C TRP A 3 7.33 19.04 1.71
N VAL A 4 6.32 18.48 2.39
CA VAL A 4 5.65 17.27 1.93
C VAL A 4 4.65 17.65 0.84
N ILE A 5 4.76 17.00 -0.32
CA ILE A 5 3.92 17.27 -1.50
C ILE A 5 2.78 16.25 -1.61
N ASN A 6 3.06 14.98 -1.32
CA ASN A 6 2.12 13.86 -1.41
C ASN A 6 2.51 12.71 -0.47
N ALA A 7 1.57 11.81 -0.24
CA ALA A 7 1.77 10.53 0.43
C ALA A 7 0.93 9.44 -0.20
N THR A 8 1.46 8.23 -0.22
CA THR A 8 0.83 7.08 -0.87
C THR A 8 0.77 5.90 0.10
N ILE A 9 -0.43 5.35 0.29
CA ILE A 9 -0.65 4.11 1.03
C ILE A 9 -0.53 2.95 0.06
N CYS A 10 0.52 2.14 0.21
CA CYS A 10 0.73 0.95 -0.59
C CYS A 10 0.41 -0.31 0.23
N SER A 11 -0.56 -1.12 -0.21
CA SER A 11 -0.87 -2.36 0.50
C SER A 11 0.11 -3.47 0.17
N LEU A 12 0.54 -4.20 1.20
CA LEU A 12 1.51 -5.30 1.08
C LEU A 12 1.03 -6.40 0.12
N CYS A 13 1.93 -7.07 -0.58
CA CYS A 13 1.54 -8.23 -1.41
C CYS A 13 1.00 -9.39 -0.55
N ASN A 14 0.02 -10.13 -1.08
CA ASN A 14 -0.51 -11.35 -0.45
C ASN A 14 0.54 -12.46 -0.30
N ALA A 15 1.61 -12.42 -1.10
CA ALA A 15 2.69 -13.40 -1.05
C ALA A 15 3.54 -13.32 0.24
N TYR A 16 3.39 -12.26 1.05
CA TYR A 16 4.04 -12.15 2.35
C TYR A 16 3.58 -13.21 3.37
N LYS A 17 2.38 -13.77 3.18
CA LYS A 17 1.82 -14.91 3.95
C LYS A 17 1.88 -14.77 5.49
N LYS A 18 1.89 -13.55 6.03
CA LYS A 18 1.79 -13.32 7.49
C LYS A 18 0.45 -13.87 8.01
N LYS A 19 0.50 -14.68 9.07
CA LYS A 19 -0.70 -15.29 9.69
C LYS A 19 -1.68 -14.21 10.14
N GLY A 20 -2.94 -14.34 9.76
CA GLY A 20 -4.01 -13.39 10.07
C GLY A 20 -4.06 -12.14 9.18
N LEU A 21 -3.22 -12.08 8.14
CA LEU A 21 -3.24 -10.96 7.20
C LEU A 21 -4.39 -11.12 6.21
N ILE A 22 -5.30 -10.14 6.22
CA ILE A 22 -6.45 -10.10 5.31
C ILE A 22 -5.95 -9.92 3.86
N PRO A 23 -6.55 -10.60 2.85
CA PRO A 23 -6.18 -10.42 1.46
C PRO A 23 -6.18 -8.96 1.01
N SER A 24 -5.21 -8.60 0.16
CA SER A 24 -4.98 -7.23 -0.29
C SER A 24 -6.18 -6.50 -0.86
N PRO A 25 -7.05 -7.14 -1.66
CA PRO A 25 -8.25 -6.47 -2.19
C PRO A 25 -9.12 -5.84 -1.08
N HIS A 26 -9.28 -6.52 0.05
CA HIS A 26 -10.06 -5.98 1.17
C HIS A 26 -9.38 -4.78 1.83
N ARG A 27 -8.04 -4.77 1.89
CA ARG A 27 -7.30 -3.64 2.47
C ARG A 27 -7.35 -2.41 1.59
N ILE A 28 -7.29 -2.59 0.27
CA ILE A 28 -7.45 -1.51 -0.71
C ILE A 28 -8.85 -0.90 -0.55
N ILE A 29 -9.89 -1.73 -0.54
CA ILE A 29 -11.29 -1.30 -0.34
C ILE A 29 -11.49 -0.56 1.00
N MET A 30 -10.74 -0.92 2.05
CA MET A 30 -10.79 -0.19 3.32
C MET A 30 -9.98 1.13 3.28
N ALA A 31 -8.87 1.18 2.56
CA ALA A 31 -7.99 2.33 2.49
C ALA A 31 -8.59 3.47 1.63
N GLU A 32 -9.23 3.14 0.51
CA GLU A 32 -9.86 4.12 -0.39
C GLU A 32 -10.86 5.08 0.31
N PRO A 33 -11.85 4.60 1.10
CA PRO A 33 -12.74 5.49 1.83
C PRO A 33 -12.02 6.23 2.98
N ALA A 34 -10.97 5.64 3.57
CA ALA A 34 -10.19 6.28 4.63
C ALA A 34 -9.37 7.47 4.12
N THR A 35 -8.93 7.44 2.86
CA THR A 35 -8.17 8.54 2.23
C THR A 35 -9.04 9.54 1.48
N LYS A 36 -10.34 9.26 1.29
CA LYS A 36 -11.26 10.07 0.46
C LYS A 36 -11.34 11.55 0.83
N ASN A 37 -11.17 11.88 2.12
CA ASN A 37 -11.22 13.26 2.62
C ASN A 37 -9.85 13.93 2.70
N SER A 38 -8.78 13.27 2.22
CA SER A 38 -7.43 13.82 2.16
C SER A 38 -7.15 14.41 0.78
N SER A 39 -6.53 15.58 0.73
CA SER A 39 -6.09 16.23 -0.52
C SER A 39 -4.67 15.86 -0.94
N TRP A 40 -3.95 15.08 -0.12
CA TRP A 40 -2.51 14.81 -0.30
C TRP A 40 -2.14 13.35 -0.06
N VAL A 41 -3.10 12.51 0.35
CA VAL A 41 -2.89 11.07 0.58
C VAL A 41 -3.71 10.26 -0.42
N GLU A 42 -3.05 9.38 -1.15
CA GLU A 42 -3.67 8.47 -2.13
C GLU A 42 -3.38 6.99 -1.80
N VAL A 43 -4.13 6.07 -2.39
CA VAL A 43 -3.89 4.62 -2.27
C VAL A 43 -3.28 4.12 -3.57
N ASP A 44 -2.14 3.44 -3.49
CA ASP A 44 -1.52 2.76 -4.62
C ASP A 44 -1.60 1.23 -4.42
N THR A 45 -2.00 0.56 -5.49
CA THR A 45 -2.21 -0.89 -5.53
C THR A 45 -1.02 -1.63 -6.15
N TRP A 46 0.00 -0.91 -6.62
CA TRP A 46 1.13 -1.46 -7.36
C TRP A 46 1.81 -2.66 -6.68
N GLU A 47 2.14 -2.56 -5.39
CA GLU A 47 2.82 -3.63 -4.64
C GLU A 47 1.92 -4.85 -4.41
N SER A 48 0.61 -4.62 -4.27
CA SER A 48 -0.38 -5.68 -4.08
C SER A 48 -0.62 -6.52 -5.31
N LEU A 49 -0.44 -5.94 -6.49
CA LEU A 49 -0.61 -6.61 -7.78
C LEU A 49 0.62 -7.43 -8.19
N GLN A 50 1.73 -7.29 -7.48
CA GLN A 50 2.94 -8.07 -7.76
C GLN A 50 2.72 -9.56 -7.44
N LYS A 51 3.23 -10.43 -8.30
CA LYS A 51 3.12 -11.91 -8.15
C LYS A 51 3.89 -12.43 -6.93
N TRP A 52 4.90 -11.70 -6.48
CA TRP A 52 5.77 -12.02 -5.35
C TRP A 52 5.92 -10.80 -4.47
N CYS A 53 6.17 -11.01 -3.16
CA CYS A 53 6.33 -9.92 -2.22
C CYS A 53 7.72 -9.33 -2.39
N ILE A 54 7.78 -8.05 -2.78
CA ILE A 54 9.03 -7.32 -2.95
C ILE A 54 9.42 -6.73 -1.59
N GLU A 55 10.68 -6.81 -1.22
CA GLU A 55 11.17 -6.05 -0.06
C GLU A 55 11.07 -4.55 -0.33
N THR A 56 10.68 -3.77 0.68
CA THR A 56 10.52 -2.31 0.58
C THR A 56 11.82 -1.62 0.14
N VAL A 57 12.97 -2.25 0.40
CA VAL A 57 14.26 -1.88 -0.17
C VAL A 57 14.74 -3.06 -1.02
N LYS A 58 14.99 -2.83 -2.31
CA LYS A 58 15.84 -3.73 -3.09
C LYS A 58 17.28 -3.45 -2.67
N THR A 59 17.83 -4.25 -1.76
CA THR A 59 19.28 -4.20 -1.51
C THR A 59 20.00 -4.73 -2.76
N PRO A 60 21.08 -4.07 -3.23
CA PRO A 60 21.89 -4.56 -4.34
C PRO A 60 22.52 -5.93 -4.06
#